data_AF-A0ABD1F8R7-F1
#
_entry.id   AF-A0ABD1F8R7-F1
#
_cell.length_a   1.000
_cell.length_b   1.000
_cell.length_c   1.000
_cell.angle_alpha   90.00
_cell.angle_beta   90.00
_cell.angle_gamma   90.00
#
_symmetry.space_group_name_H-M   'P 1'
#
loop_
_entity.id
_entity.type
_entity.pdbx_description
1 polymer ?
#
loop_
_entity_poly.entity_id
_entity_poly.type
_entity_poly.pdbx_seq_one_letter_code
_entity_poly.pdbx_strand_id
1 'polypeptide(L)'
;MSTSETASTLSGNEKLTSKVLRLEDPFENGDCFVNNNNIIDKYSDEADVIDSFMNSSRDEAEARLWAKRQARAEAREIRMRELERIQREQEENADRQFDMMVASTEPAWLPRARGVSTTRHRPASRRNSEDSLEDNGGGGSLRDLRAELKEVEERFRNAMIANAQLDNDKAAHTYQLELLKDRLEELEEENSQLKREHRDKCREHEQLKRVTQQLKDELQAYKRELEERDRLIEEKGLVIVCGESDGEGQPPKKILVHAENARLLEEGDGSLDVRLAKFVKERVELQDQISSLKLELEEERSRRRKSTTNSLLNGPLSEYDPEDFQREASKQLADYKFRAQKAEQDVATLQATVARLESQVIRYKTAAEVSEQSEEALKAEKRKLQREAREAQNRADELETSNTHLLKRLDKLKNAKSALLKEL
;
A
#
# COMPACT_ATOMS: atom_id res chain seq x y z
N MET A 1 -4.44 -27.87 -19.54
CA MET A 1 -5.18 -27.05 -20.52
C MET A 1 -5.37 -25.67 -19.92
N SER A 2 -5.37 -24.63 -20.75
CA SER A 2 -4.89 -23.28 -20.42
C SER A 2 -5.60 -22.56 -19.27
N THR A 3 -4.82 -22.04 -18.32
CA THR A 3 -5.18 -20.88 -17.49
C THR A 3 -4.67 -19.62 -18.18
N SER A 4 -5.55 -18.66 -18.44
CA SER A 4 -5.23 -17.42 -19.15
C SER A 4 -4.55 -16.39 -18.24
N GLU A 5 -3.38 -15.91 -18.66
CA GLU A 5 -2.72 -14.76 -18.06
C GLU A 5 -3.40 -13.45 -18.49
N THR A 6 -3.54 -12.51 -17.57
CA THR A 6 -3.70 -11.08 -17.89
C THR A 6 -2.84 -10.28 -16.92
N ALA A 7 -1.61 -9.98 -17.34
CA ALA A 7 -0.73 -9.06 -16.62
C ALA A 7 -1.17 -7.61 -16.86
N SER A 8 -1.32 -6.84 -15.79
CA SER A 8 -1.61 -5.40 -15.86
C SER A 8 -0.33 -4.57 -15.74
N THR A 9 0.19 -4.09 -16.86
CA THR A 9 1.25 -3.08 -16.90
C THR A 9 0.69 -1.72 -17.30
N LEU A 10 0.56 -0.79 -16.35
CA LEU A 10 0.37 0.63 -16.63
C LEU A 10 1.29 1.46 -15.72
N SER A 11 2.50 1.72 -16.23
CA SER A 11 3.44 2.70 -15.67
C SER A 11 3.08 4.08 -16.23
N GLY A 12 2.42 4.92 -15.44
CA GLY A 12 2.10 6.31 -15.75
C GLY A 12 2.84 7.29 -14.85
N ASN A 13 4.09 7.62 -15.18
CA ASN A 13 4.85 8.68 -14.49
C ASN A 13 4.50 10.05 -15.07
N GLU A 14 3.44 10.69 -14.57
CA GLU A 14 3.16 12.09 -14.87
C GLU A 14 3.91 13.02 -13.91
N LYS A 15 5.00 13.62 -14.41
CA LYS A 15 5.71 14.70 -13.71
C LYS A 15 4.86 15.97 -13.72
N LEU A 16 4.14 16.23 -12.63
CA LEU A 16 3.52 17.53 -12.40
C LEU A 16 4.59 18.58 -12.04
N THR A 17 5.11 19.27 -13.05
CA THR A 17 5.91 20.49 -12.85
C THR A 17 4.99 21.65 -12.50
N SER A 18 4.95 22.04 -11.23
CA SER A 18 4.24 23.23 -10.76
C SER A 18 4.94 24.51 -11.25
N LYS A 19 4.44 25.10 -12.34
CA LYS A 19 4.76 26.49 -12.68
C LYS A 19 4.06 27.41 -11.71
N VAL A 20 4.80 27.95 -10.74
CA VAL A 20 4.34 29.08 -9.90
C VAL A 20 4.23 30.32 -10.78
N LEU A 21 3.03 30.59 -11.29
CA LEU A 21 2.68 31.89 -11.85
C LEU A 21 2.36 32.82 -10.68
N ARG A 22 3.31 33.69 -10.33
CA ARG A 22 3.00 34.88 -9.51
C ARG A 22 2.11 35.79 -10.35
N LEU A 23 0.87 35.95 -9.90
CA LEU A 23 0.06 37.10 -10.27
C LEU A 23 0.46 38.25 -9.34
N GLU A 24 0.90 39.37 -9.92
CA GLU A 24 1.15 40.60 -9.18
C GLU A 24 -0.16 41.39 -9.13
N ASP A 25 -0.71 41.58 -7.92
CA ASP A 25 -1.89 42.42 -7.69
C ASP A 25 -1.46 43.90 -7.50
N PRO A 26 -1.99 44.86 -8.30
CA PRO A 26 -1.67 46.27 -8.15
C PRO A 26 -2.77 47.02 -7.39
N PHE A 27 -2.80 46.88 -6.05
CA PHE A 27 -3.59 47.78 -5.19
C PHE A 27 -2.81 48.19 -3.93
N GLU A 28 -2.05 49.28 -4.06
CA GLU A 28 -1.65 50.07 -2.90
C GLU A 28 -2.88 50.76 -2.29
N ASN A 29 -3.12 50.57 -0.99
CA ASN A 29 -3.45 51.61 -0.01
C ASN A 29 -3.92 50.99 1.33
N GLY A 30 -3.35 51.43 2.46
CA GLY A 30 -3.92 51.23 3.80
C GLY A 30 -3.04 50.48 4.80
N ASP A 31 -2.24 51.22 5.56
CA ASP A 31 -1.48 50.69 6.71
C ASP A 31 -2.40 50.15 7.82
N CYS A 32 -2.34 48.83 8.10
CA CYS A 32 -2.51 48.28 9.46
C CYS A 32 -2.31 46.74 9.59
N PHE A 33 -1.15 46.19 9.20
CA PHE A 33 -0.76 44.84 9.64
C PHE A 33 0.63 44.78 10.28
N VAL A 34 0.65 44.39 11.55
CA VAL A 34 1.87 44.27 12.37
C VAL A 34 2.63 42.99 12.00
N ASN A 35 3.64 43.16 11.14
CA ASN A 35 4.97 42.51 11.14
C ASN A 35 5.13 41.08 11.76
N ASN A 36 4.20 40.14 11.52
CA ASN A 36 4.30 38.75 11.99
C ASN A 36 5.14 37.85 11.08
N ASN A 37 5.31 38.19 9.80
CA ASN A 37 5.98 37.34 8.80
C ASN A 37 7.45 37.07 9.19
N ASN A 38 8.16 38.09 9.70
CA ASN A 38 9.57 38.02 10.11
C ASN A 38 9.85 37.08 11.30
N ILE A 39 8.82 36.61 12.01
CA ILE A 39 8.92 35.63 13.09
C ILE A 39 8.65 34.22 12.54
N ILE A 40 7.68 34.09 11.64
CA ILE A 40 7.30 32.80 11.03
C ILE A 40 8.44 32.27 10.15
N ASP A 41 9.04 33.12 9.31
CA ASP A 41 10.12 32.71 8.40
C ASP A 41 11.33 32.14 9.15
N LYS A 42 11.73 32.78 10.28
CA LYS A 42 12.85 32.30 11.11
C LYS A 42 12.61 30.93 11.75
N TYR A 43 11.39 30.64 12.17
CA TYR A 43 11.06 29.32 12.72
C TYR A 43 10.89 28.26 11.63
N SER A 44 10.59 28.64 10.39
CA SER A 44 10.58 27.73 9.23
C SER A 44 12.02 27.32 8.85
N ASP A 45 12.92 28.29 8.68
CA ASP A 45 14.33 28.03 8.34
C ASP A 45 15.03 27.12 9.38
N GLU A 46 14.79 27.35 10.68
CA GLU A 46 15.35 26.49 11.74
C GLU A 46 14.73 25.08 11.72
N ALA A 47 13.45 24.92 11.40
CA ALA A 47 12.80 23.61 11.31
C ALA A 47 13.30 22.79 10.11
N ASP A 48 13.47 23.42 8.95
CA ASP A 48 13.92 22.76 7.71
C ASP A 48 15.39 22.30 7.83
N VAL A 49 16.25 23.07 8.51
CA VAL A 49 17.63 22.67 8.82
C VAL A 49 17.67 21.47 9.78
N ILE A 50 16.79 21.43 10.78
CA ILE A 50 16.70 20.30 11.72
C ILE A 50 16.20 19.03 11.00
N ASP A 51 15.19 19.13 10.15
CA ASP A 51 14.68 17.98 9.40
C ASP A 51 15.73 17.44 8.40
N SER A 52 16.42 18.34 7.68
CA SER A 52 17.54 17.98 6.80
C SER A 52 18.66 17.22 7.53
N PHE A 53 19.05 17.69 8.72
CA PHE A 53 20.06 17.03 9.55
C PHE A 53 19.59 15.65 10.06
N MET A 54 18.33 15.55 10.49
CA MET A 54 17.75 14.29 10.99
C MET A 54 17.61 13.24 9.89
N ASN A 55 17.23 13.66 8.67
CA ASN A 55 17.17 12.80 7.49
C ASN A 55 18.57 12.35 7.04
N SER A 56 19.55 13.25 6.97
CA SER A 56 20.94 12.89 6.67
C SER A 56 21.53 11.89 7.68
N SER A 57 21.25 12.08 8.97
CA SER A 57 21.68 11.15 10.02
C SER A 57 20.97 9.79 9.97
N ARG A 58 19.72 9.73 9.45
CA ARG A 58 18.98 8.49 9.19
C ARG A 58 19.62 7.72 8.04
N ASP A 59 19.86 8.39 6.92
CA ASP A 59 20.43 7.78 5.71
C ASP A 59 21.83 7.23 5.98
N GLU A 60 22.66 7.95 6.74
CA GLU A 60 24.00 7.49 7.11
C GLU A 60 23.94 6.26 8.06
N ALA A 61 22.96 6.20 8.96
CA ALA A 61 22.73 5.05 9.82
C ALA A 61 22.22 3.82 9.03
N GLU A 62 21.38 4.03 8.02
CA GLU A 62 20.88 2.98 7.13
C GLU A 62 21.99 2.44 6.21
N ALA A 63 22.82 3.30 5.63
CA ALA A 63 24.00 2.89 4.86
C ALA A 63 24.98 2.04 5.69
N ARG A 64 25.19 2.40 6.97
CA ARG A 64 26.03 1.63 7.91
C ARG A 64 25.41 0.27 8.26
N LEU A 65 24.08 0.16 8.35
CA LEU A 65 23.39 -1.12 8.54
C LEU A 65 23.47 -1.99 7.27
N TRP A 66 23.29 -1.39 6.09
CA TRP A 66 23.43 -2.09 4.81
C TRP A 66 24.85 -2.65 4.61
N ALA A 67 25.88 -1.87 4.93
CA ALA A 67 27.28 -2.33 4.90
C ALA A 67 27.54 -3.49 5.89
N LYS A 68 26.91 -3.48 7.07
CA LYS A 68 26.97 -4.62 8.01
C LYS A 68 26.26 -5.85 7.47
N ARG A 69 25.11 -5.70 6.82
CA ARG A 69 24.38 -6.82 6.18
C ARG A 69 25.22 -7.45 5.06
N GLN A 70 25.85 -6.63 4.22
CA GLN A 70 26.81 -7.10 3.20
C GLN A 70 28.00 -7.85 3.81
N ALA A 71 28.67 -7.26 4.80
CA ALA A 71 29.83 -7.91 5.45
C ALA A 71 29.46 -9.24 6.13
N ARG A 72 28.25 -9.37 6.71
CA ARG A 72 27.74 -10.66 7.21
C ARG A 72 27.48 -11.65 6.09
N ALA A 73 26.86 -11.23 4.98
CA ALA A 73 26.61 -12.08 3.82
C ALA A 73 27.91 -12.61 3.19
N GLU A 74 28.92 -11.74 3.02
CA GLU A 74 30.26 -12.13 2.56
C GLU A 74 30.94 -13.10 3.54
N ALA A 75 30.83 -12.86 4.85
CA ALA A 75 31.38 -13.76 5.87
C ALA A 75 30.75 -15.16 5.83
N ARG A 76 29.44 -15.26 5.62
CA ARG A 76 28.74 -16.55 5.38
C ARG A 76 29.26 -17.23 4.12
N GLU A 77 29.40 -16.48 3.03
CA GLU A 77 29.84 -17.02 1.75
C GLU A 77 31.27 -17.57 1.83
N ILE A 78 32.19 -16.85 2.50
CA ILE A 78 33.55 -17.31 2.77
C ILE A 78 33.52 -18.59 3.64
N ARG A 79 32.73 -18.58 4.73
CA ARG A 79 32.60 -19.74 5.62
C ARG A 79 32.04 -20.96 4.90
N MET A 80 31.05 -20.79 4.03
CA MET A 80 30.47 -21.87 3.19
C MET A 80 31.49 -22.44 2.19
N ARG A 81 32.29 -21.59 1.52
CA ARG A 81 33.36 -22.07 0.61
C ARG A 81 34.44 -22.86 1.33
N GLU A 82 34.85 -22.41 2.51
CA GLU A 82 35.84 -23.13 3.34
C GLU A 82 35.28 -24.47 3.85
N LEU A 83 33.97 -24.50 4.15
CA LEU A 83 33.22 -25.71 4.47
C LEU A 83 33.31 -26.76 3.36
N GLU A 84 32.95 -26.36 2.12
CA GLU A 84 33.02 -27.22 0.94
C GLU A 84 34.45 -27.69 0.64
N ARG A 85 35.45 -26.84 0.92
CA ARG A 85 36.87 -27.20 0.80
C ARG A 85 37.25 -28.31 1.79
N ILE A 86 36.90 -28.15 3.06
CA ILE A 86 37.17 -29.15 4.11
C ILE A 86 36.44 -30.46 3.80
N GLN A 87 35.18 -30.41 3.37
CA GLN A 87 34.42 -31.61 3.00
C GLN A 87 35.06 -32.34 1.80
N ARG A 88 35.45 -31.62 0.75
CA ARG A 88 36.15 -32.18 -0.41
C ARG A 88 37.52 -32.78 -0.04
N GLU A 89 38.27 -32.13 0.84
CA GLU A 89 39.54 -32.65 1.34
C GLU A 89 39.36 -33.89 2.22
N GLN A 90 38.26 -34.01 2.96
CA GLN A 90 37.90 -35.22 3.70
C GLN A 90 37.48 -36.37 2.77
N GLU A 91 36.68 -36.09 1.75
CA GLU A 91 36.29 -37.06 0.70
C GLU A 91 37.54 -37.59 -0.03
N GLU A 92 38.41 -36.71 -0.53
CA GLU A 92 39.68 -37.10 -1.14
C GLU A 92 40.60 -37.90 -0.20
N ASN A 93 40.61 -37.59 1.10
CA ASN A 93 41.44 -38.30 2.06
C ASN A 93 40.84 -39.66 2.46
N ALA A 94 39.51 -39.79 2.44
CA ALA A 94 38.82 -41.06 2.59
C ALA A 94 39.07 -41.98 1.38
N ASP A 95 39.00 -41.44 0.16
CA ASP A 95 39.34 -42.15 -1.07
C ASP A 95 40.80 -42.63 -1.06
N ARG A 96 41.75 -41.76 -0.67
CA ARG A 96 43.17 -42.15 -0.51
C ARG A 96 43.37 -43.26 0.53
N GLN A 97 42.64 -43.24 1.64
CA GLN A 97 42.70 -44.30 2.66
C GLN A 97 42.07 -45.60 2.16
N PHE A 98 40.99 -45.51 1.39
CA PHE A 98 40.34 -46.66 0.75
C PHE A 98 41.26 -47.31 -0.29
N ASP A 99 41.84 -46.53 -1.21
CA ASP A 99 42.81 -47.01 -2.21
C ASP A 99 44.03 -47.67 -1.55
N MET A 100 44.58 -47.07 -0.49
CA MET A 100 45.71 -47.63 0.26
C MET A 100 45.35 -48.96 0.94
N MET A 101 44.11 -49.09 1.45
CA MET A 101 43.62 -50.32 2.05
C MET A 101 43.33 -51.41 1.00
N VAL A 102 42.76 -51.06 -0.15
CA VAL A 102 42.56 -51.98 -1.28
C VAL A 102 43.91 -52.50 -1.79
N ALA A 103 44.88 -51.60 -2.01
CA ALA A 103 46.25 -51.96 -2.40
C ALA A 103 46.99 -52.83 -1.36
N SER A 104 46.63 -52.71 -0.07
CA SER A 104 47.17 -53.56 1.00
C SER A 104 46.49 -54.94 1.09
N THR A 105 45.37 -55.15 0.39
CA THR A 105 44.58 -56.39 0.43
C THR A 105 44.78 -57.26 -0.83
N GLU A 106 45.36 -56.71 -1.91
CA GLU A 106 45.71 -57.48 -3.11
C GLU A 106 47.08 -58.18 -2.97
N PRO A 107 47.19 -59.49 -3.29
CA PRO A 107 48.50 -60.15 -3.39
C PRO A 107 49.31 -59.57 -4.56
N ALA A 108 50.60 -59.30 -4.33
CA ALA A 108 51.50 -58.58 -5.25
C ALA A 108 51.93 -59.34 -6.53
N TRP A 109 51.02 -60.12 -7.14
CA TRP A 109 51.26 -60.92 -8.35
C TRP A 109 50.07 -60.85 -9.31
N LEU A 110 49.98 -59.77 -10.11
CA LEU A 110 49.40 -59.75 -11.48
C LEU A 110 49.50 -58.34 -12.09
N PRO A 111 49.98 -58.15 -13.35
CA PRO A 111 50.00 -56.84 -13.99
C PRO A 111 48.61 -56.38 -14.45
N ARG A 112 48.29 -55.10 -14.22
CA ARG A 112 47.04 -54.45 -14.62
C ARG A 112 46.88 -54.37 -16.15
N ALA A 113 46.01 -55.20 -16.72
CA ALA A 113 45.60 -55.12 -18.12
C ALA A 113 44.24 -54.40 -18.29
N ARG A 114 44.21 -53.33 -19.10
CA ARG A 114 42.97 -52.70 -19.58
C ARG A 114 42.37 -53.58 -20.68
N GLY A 115 41.15 -54.10 -20.51
CA GLY A 115 40.54 -55.00 -21.50
C GLY A 115 39.02 -55.15 -21.38
N VAL A 116 38.34 -55.05 -22.52
CA VAL A 116 36.88 -54.93 -22.68
C VAL A 116 36.17 -56.31 -22.80
N SER A 117 35.07 -56.48 -22.06
CA SER A 117 33.85 -57.25 -22.43
C SER A 117 33.73 -58.79 -22.30
N THR A 118 32.55 -59.19 -21.80
CA THR A 118 31.69 -60.36 -22.15
C THR A 118 31.97 -61.82 -21.70
N THR A 119 30.96 -62.36 -20.99
CA THR A 119 30.23 -63.63 -21.30
C THR A 119 30.69 -65.00 -20.72
N ARG A 120 29.87 -65.47 -19.74
CA ARG A 120 29.37 -66.86 -19.46
C ARG A 120 30.25 -67.96 -18.79
N HIS A 121 29.72 -68.41 -17.65
CA HIS A 121 29.52 -69.80 -17.17
C HIS A 121 30.67 -70.85 -17.20
N ARG A 122 31.15 -71.23 -16.01
CA ARG A 122 30.84 -72.52 -15.35
C ARG A 122 31.45 -72.60 -13.93
N PRO A 123 30.77 -73.22 -12.95
CA PRO A 123 31.41 -73.59 -11.68
C PRO A 123 32.18 -74.91 -11.84
N ALA A 124 33.44 -74.93 -11.41
CA ALA A 124 34.26 -76.14 -11.39
C ALA A 124 34.53 -76.54 -9.94
N SER A 125 33.79 -77.54 -9.44
CA SER A 125 34.14 -78.22 -8.20
C SER A 125 35.46 -78.98 -8.40
N ARG A 126 36.49 -78.59 -7.64
CA ARG A 126 37.66 -79.43 -7.42
C ARG A 126 37.83 -79.65 -5.93
N ARG A 127 37.63 -80.91 -5.54
CA ARG A 127 38.06 -81.47 -4.26
C ARG A 127 39.56 -81.20 -4.10
N ASN A 128 39.97 -80.62 -2.97
CA ASN A 128 41.31 -80.82 -2.44
C ASN A 128 41.19 -81.28 -1.00
N SER A 129 41.33 -82.59 -0.82
CA SER A 129 41.43 -83.24 0.48
C SER A 129 42.91 -83.44 0.78
N GLU A 130 43.45 -82.65 1.71
CA GLU A 130 44.57 -83.10 2.53
C GLU A 130 44.01 -83.46 3.91
N ASP A 131 44.37 -84.67 4.32
CA ASP A 131 43.93 -85.36 5.52
C ASP A 131 45.07 -85.37 6.53
N SER A 132 44.71 -85.27 7.81
CA SER A 132 45.46 -85.64 9.01
C SER A 132 46.98 -85.47 9.05
N LEU A 133 47.45 -84.65 9.99
CA LEU A 133 48.21 -85.19 11.13
C LEU A 133 47.83 -84.42 12.41
N GLU A 134 47.61 -85.14 13.50
CA GLU A 134 47.19 -84.59 14.78
C GLU A 134 48.37 -83.96 15.54
N ASP A 135 48.14 -82.82 16.21
CA ASP A 135 48.83 -82.50 17.46
C ASP A 135 47.88 -81.77 18.45
N ASN A 136 47.28 -82.57 19.32
CA ASN A 136 47.14 -82.34 20.75
C ASN A 136 46.67 -80.93 21.24
N GLY A 137 45.37 -80.83 21.57
CA GLY A 137 44.93 -80.10 22.77
C GLY A 137 44.70 -78.58 22.73
N GLY A 138 45.05 -77.84 21.65
CA GLY A 138 44.90 -76.37 21.63
C GLY A 138 44.33 -75.72 20.36
N GLY A 139 44.22 -76.46 19.25
CA GLY A 139 43.98 -75.87 17.91
C GLY A 139 42.61 -75.23 17.69
N GLY A 140 41.55 -75.74 18.32
CA GLY A 140 40.20 -75.16 18.24
C GLY A 140 40.18 -73.77 18.86
N SER A 141 40.60 -73.66 20.13
CA SER A 141 40.71 -72.39 20.86
C SER A 141 41.54 -71.35 20.09
N LEU A 142 42.65 -71.72 19.46
CA LEU A 142 43.44 -70.76 18.67
C LEU A 142 42.72 -70.27 17.41
N ARG A 143 41.91 -71.11 16.77
CA ARG A 143 41.12 -70.75 15.58
C ARG A 143 39.91 -69.89 15.95
N ASP A 144 39.26 -70.20 17.07
CA ASP A 144 38.13 -69.45 17.60
C ASP A 144 38.58 -68.08 18.12
N LEU A 145 39.69 -68.00 18.85
CA LEU A 145 40.32 -66.72 19.25
C LEU A 145 40.72 -65.85 18.05
N ARG A 146 41.12 -66.44 16.91
CA ARG A 146 41.36 -65.69 15.66
C ARG A 146 40.08 -65.19 15.02
N ALA A 147 38.97 -65.93 15.14
CA ALA A 147 37.66 -65.49 14.67
C ALA A 147 37.09 -64.38 15.56
N GLU A 148 37.19 -64.50 16.88
CA GLU A 148 36.84 -63.47 17.86
C GLU A 148 37.68 -62.19 17.67
N LEU A 149 39.00 -62.33 17.48
CA LEU A 149 39.87 -61.20 17.17
C LEU A 149 39.40 -60.47 15.90
N LYS A 150 39.14 -61.21 14.82
CA LYS A 150 38.64 -60.64 13.56
C LYS A 150 37.25 -59.98 13.73
N GLU A 151 36.37 -60.55 14.54
CA GLU A 151 35.07 -59.95 14.84
C GLU A 151 35.23 -58.65 15.65
N VAL A 152 36.15 -58.60 16.62
CA VAL A 152 36.49 -57.39 17.37
C VAL A 152 37.12 -56.32 16.47
N GLU A 153 38.01 -56.72 15.55
CA GLU A 153 38.58 -55.82 14.53
C GLU A 153 37.51 -55.25 13.57
N GLU A 154 36.56 -56.07 13.12
CA GLU A 154 35.43 -55.63 12.30
C GLU A 154 34.47 -54.72 13.07
N ARG A 155 34.17 -55.03 14.34
CA ARG A 155 33.38 -54.16 15.23
C ARG A 155 34.08 -52.82 15.49
N PHE A 156 35.40 -52.82 15.69
CA PHE A 156 36.20 -51.61 15.85
C PHE A 156 36.22 -50.76 14.57
N ARG A 157 36.41 -51.38 13.40
CA ARG A 157 36.29 -50.74 12.08
C ARG A 157 34.93 -50.07 11.90
N ASN A 158 33.85 -50.78 12.20
CA ASN A 158 32.48 -50.27 12.09
C ASN A 158 32.24 -49.10 13.06
N ALA A 159 32.76 -49.17 14.30
CA ALA A 159 32.68 -48.08 15.25
C ALA A 159 33.47 -46.83 14.80
N MET A 160 34.65 -47.01 14.20
CA MET A 160 35.45 -45.91 13.63
C MET A 160 34.74 -45.23 12.45
N ILE A 161 34.13 -46.00 11.55
CA ILE A 161 33.34 -45.46 10.42
C ILE A 161 32.12 -44.69 10.94
N ALA A 162 31.39 -45.27 11.90
CA ALA A 162 30.23 -44.60 12.51
C ALA A 162 30.64 -43.32 13.26
N ASN A 163 31.78 -43.30 13.94
CA ASN A 163 32.26 -42.11 14.62
C ASN A 163 32.67 -41.01 13.63
N ALA A 164 33.33 -41.35 12.52
CA ALA A 164 33.64 -40.40 11.46
C ALA A 164 32.37 -39.82 10.80
N GLN A 165 31.35 -40.64 10.57
CA GLN A 165 30.05 -40.16 10.09
C GLN A 165 29.40 -39.19 11.09
N LEU A 166 29.40 -39.51 12.38
CA LEU A 166 28.84 -38.64 13.43
C LEU A 166 29.59 -37.31 13.55
N ASP A 167 30.91 -37.28 13.38
CA ASP A 167 31.69 -36.03 13.36
C ASP A 167 31.36 -35.18 12.11
N ASN A 168 31.13 -35.81 10.95
CA ASN A 168 30.66 -35.12 9.74
C ASN A 168 29.24 -34.53 9.91
N ASP A 169 28.29 -35.32 10.40
CA ASP A 169 26.91 -34.90 10.63
C ASP A 169 26.86 -33.76 11.68
N LYS A 170 27.66 -33.87 12.75
CA LYS A 170 27.83 -32.83 13.77
C LYS A 170 28.43 -31.55 13.19
N ALA A 171 29.42 -31.64 12.30
CA ALA A 171 29.94 -30.48 11.59
C ALA A 171 28.83 -29.83 10.75
N ALA A 172 28.16 -30.58 9.89
CA ALA A 172 27.07 -30.10 9.03
C ALA A 172 25.95 -29.41 9.84
N HIS A 173 25.49 -30.01 10.95
CA HIS A 173 24.50 -29.39 11.83
C HIS A 173 25.02 -28.15 12.56
N THR A 174 26.31 -28.08 12.91
CA THR A 174 26.91 -26.88 13.51
C THR A 174 26.83 -25.71 12.53
N TYR A 175 27.14 -25.91 11.25
CA TYR A 175 27.04 -24.86 10.24
C TYR A 175 25.59 -24.47 9.92
N GLN A 176 24.65 -25.43 9.92
CA GLN A 176 23.22 -25.12 9.83
C GLN A 176 22.75 -24.23 11.00
N LEU A 177 23.20 -24.51 12.22
CA LEU A 177 22.89 -23.69 13.39
C LEU A 177 23.52 -22.28 13.30
N GLU A 178 24.74 -22.16 12.78
CA GLU A 178 25.34 -20.85 12.53
C GLU A 178 24.54 -20.05 11.49
N LEU A 179 24.21 -20.64 10.33
CA LEU A 179 23.41 -20.00 9.29
C LEU A 179 22.01 -19.58 9.77
N LEU A 180 21.38 -20.37 10.65
CA LEU A 180 20.08 -20.05 11.23
C LEU A 180 20.16 -18.93 12.27
N LYS A 181 21.19 -18.87 13.12
CA LYS A 181 21.43 -17.73 14.03
C LYS A 181 21.62 -16.44 13.25
N ASP A 182 22.46 -16.52 12.22
CA ASP A 182 22.72 -15.44 11.28
C ASP A 182 21.44 -14.93 10.59
N ARG A 183 20.53 -15.83 10.18
CA ARG A 183 19.24 -15.44 9.61
C ARG A 183 18.26 -14.87 10.66
N LEU A 184 18.33 -15.32 11.91
CA LEU A 184 17.56 -14.73 13.01
C LEU A 184 18.01 -13.29 13.29
N GLU A 185 19.32 -13.00 13.34
CA GLU A 185 19.84 -11.64 13.51
C GLU A 185 19.34 -10.69 12.41
N GLU A 186 19.33 -11.13 11.15
CA GLU A 186 18.77 -10.34 10.04
C GLU A 186 17.28 -10.04 10.25
N LEU A 187 16.49 -11.05 10.60
CA LEU A 187 15.06 -10.89 10.83
C LEU A 187 14.78 -9.97 12.03
N GLU A 188 15.63 -9.97 13.06
CA GLU A 188 15.53 -9.04 14.19
C GLU A 188 15.88 -7.60 13.81
N GLU A 189 16.88 -7.40 12.94
CA GLU A 189 17.22 -6.09 12.36
C GLU A 189 16.13 -5.57 11.43
N GLU A 190 15.63 -6.40 10.50
CA GLU A 190 14.49 -6.10 9.62
C GLU A 190 13.24 -5.73 10.45
N ASN A 191 12.92 -6.51 11.49
CA ASN A 191 11.78 -6.22 12.37
C ASN A 191 11.96 -4.92 13.16
N SER A 192 13.18 -4.60 13.58
CA SER A 192 13.52 -3.36 14.28
C SER A 192 13.45 -2.14 13.37
N GLN A 193 13.80 -2.29 12.09
CA GLN A 193 13.67 -1.29 11.04
C GLN A 193 12.18 -1.01 10.72
N LEU A 194 11.39 -2.05 10.41
CA LEU A 194 9.95 -1.94 10.16
C LEU A 194 9.19 -1.28 11.34
N LYS A 195 9.58 -1.57 12.58
CA LYS A 195 9.03 -0.91 13.78
C LYS A 195 9.37 0.59 13.88
N ARG A 196 10.47 1.06 13.29
CA ARG A 196 10.81 2.49 13.21
C ARG A 196 9.97 3.16 12.13
N GLU A 197 9.99 2.59 10.92
CA GLU A 197 9.22 3.08 9.77
C GLU A 197 7.72 3.18 10.07
N HIS A 198 7.12 2.18 10.74
CA HIS A 198 5.73 2.26 11.20
C HIS A 198 5.48 3.46 12.12
N ARG A 199 6.39 3.77 13.07
CA ARG A 199 6.22 4.92 13.97
C ARG A 199 6.31 6.24 13.22
N ASP A 200 7.19 6.32 12.23
CA ASP A 200 7.33 7.53 11.40
C ASP A 200 6.10 7.72 10.50
N LYS A 201 5.60 6.65 9.87
CA LYS A 201 4.34 6.69 9.10
C LYS A 201 3.11 7.04 9.96
N CYS A 202 3.07 6.63 11.24
CA CYS A 202 2.03 7.12 12.16
C CYS A 202 2.14 8.63 12.43
N ARG A 203 3.35 9.17 12.60
CA ARG A 203 3.58 10.62 12.80
C ARG A 203 3.17 11.42 11.57
N GLU A 204 3.58 10.99 10.38
CA GLU A 204 3.15 11.58 9.09
C GLU A 204 1.63 11.57 8.95
N HIS A 205 0.97 10.44 9.28
CA HIS A 205 -0.48 10.33 9.23
C HIS A 205 -1.18 11.30 10.20
N GLU A 206 -0.67 11.45 11.43
CA GLU A 206 -1.20 12.44 12.37
C GLU A 206 -1.02 13.88 11.88
N GLN A 207 0.12 14.21 11.28
CA GLN A 207 0.39 15.53 10.72
C GLN A 207 -0.55 15.83 9.54
N LEU A 208 -0.68 14.91 8.59
CA LEU A 208 -1.61 15.01 7.46
C LEU A 208 -3.06 15.14 7.93
N LYS A 209 -3.45 14.45 9.01
CA LYS A 209 -4.78 14.57 9.62
C LYS A 209 -5.04 15.97 10.19
N ARG A 210 -4.04 16.61 10.81
CA ARG A 210 -4.13 18.00 11.31
C ARG A 210 -4.28 18.99 10.16
N VAL A 211 -3.42 18.90 9.13
CA VAL A 211 -3.50 19.75 7.91
C VAL A 211 -4.84 19.57 7.19
N THR A 212 -5.32 18.33 7.05
CA THR A 212 -6.63 18.04 6.44
C THR A 212 -7.79 18.64 7.23
N GLN A 213 -7.68 18.75 8.56
CA GLN A 213 -8.69 19.41 9.37
C GLN A 213 -8.65 20.93 9.19
N GLN A 214 -7.47 21.54 9.24
CA GLN A 214 -7.29 22.98 8.99
C GLN A 214 -7.87 23.40 7.64
N LEU A 215 -7.55 22.69 6.56
CA LEU A 215 -8.08 22.95 5.22
C LEU A 215 -9.60 22.78 5.12
N LYS A 216 -10.21 21.89 5.93
CA LYS A 216 -11.69 21.77 5.99
C LYS A 216 -12.31 22.96 6.69
N ASP A 217 -11.70 23.43 7.78
CA ASP A 217 -12.19 24.55 8.57
C ASP A 217 -12.08 25.86 7.76
N GLU A 218 -10.97 26.07 7.06
CA GLU A 218 -10.76 27.16 6.08
C GLU A 218 -11.76 27.10 4.92
N LEU A 219 -11.94 25.92 4.29
CA LEU A 219 -12.92 25.75 3.21
C LEU A 219 -14.36 25.99 3.69
N GLN A 220 -14.67 25.70 4.96
CA GLN A 220 -15.96 26.04 5.54
C GLN A 220 -16.08 27.55 5.84
N ALA A 221 -15.01 28.23 6.22
CA ALA A 221 -14.99 29.68 6.37
C ALA A 221 -15.23 30.38 5.02
N TYR A 222 -14.46 30.04 3.98
CA TYR A 222 -14.64 30.60 2.63
C TYR A 222 -16.03 30.35 2.05
N LYS A 223 -16.65 29.18 2.32
CA LYS A 223 -18.05 28.92 1.94
C LYS A 223 -19.03 29.87 2.63
N ARG A 224 -18.89 30.07 3.95
CA ARG A 224 -19.76 31.00 4.69
C ARG A 224 -19.64 32.43 4.17
N GLU A 225 -18.42 32.90 3.89
CA GLU A 225 -18.22 34.22 3.31
C GLU A 225 -18.79 34.34 1.89
N LEU A 226 -18.71 33.29 1.08
CA LEU A 226 -19.31 33.29 -0.26
C LEU A 226 -20.84 33.33 -0.16
N GLU A 227 -21.44 32.50 0.70
CA GLU A 227 -22.88 32.54 0.99
C GLU A 227 -23.34 33.90 1.56
N GLU A 228 -22.49 34.59 2.31
CA GLU A 228 -22.75 35.96 2.78
C GLU A 228 -22.68 36.99 1.64
N ARG A 229 -21.66 36.92 0.77
CA ARG A 229 -21.54 37.75 -0.44
C ARG A 229 -22.74 37.56 -1.37
N ASP A 230 -23.15 36.32 -1.62
CA ASP A 230 -24.30 35.99 -2.46
C ASP A 230 -25.61 36.51 -1.86
N ARG A 231 -25.83 36.34 -0.55
CA ARG A 231 -26.99 36.93 0.16
C ARG A 231 -27.01 38.46 0.08
N LEU A 232 -25.87 39.14 0.21
CA LEU A 232 -25.80 40.59 0.07
C LEU A 232 -26.09 41.04 -1.37
N ILE A 233 -25.63 40.30 -2.38
CA ILE A 233 -25.96 40.54 -3.79
C ILE A 233 -27.48 40.44 -4.01
N GLU A 234 -28.12 39.38 -3.51
CA GLU A 234 -29.58 39.20 -3.57
C GLU A 234 -30.34 40.30 -2.81
N GLU A 235 -29.92 40.67 -1.60
CA GLU A 235 -30.56 41.71 -0.78
C GLU A 235 -30.51 43.10 -1.47
N LYS A 236 -29.44 43.39 -2.21
CA LYS A 236 -29.36 44.63 -3.02
C LYS A 236 -30.05 44.52 -4.38
N GLY A 237 -30.77 43.42 -4.64
CA GLY A 237 -31.49 43.20 -5.89
C GLY A 237 -30.56 43.17 -7.10
N LEU A 238 -29.35 42.66 -6.94
CA LEU A 238 -28.36 42.48 -8.00
C LEU A 238 -28.37 41.02 -8.48
N VAL A 239 -28.06 40.82 -9.76
CA VAL A 239 -27.95 39.52 -10.42
C VAL A 239 -26.66 39.51 -11.23
N ILE A 240 -25.97 38.36 -11.25
CA ILE A 240 -24.77 38.16 -12.05
C ILE A 240 -25.18 37.75 -13.46
N VAL A 241 -24.92 38.63 -14.43
CA VAL A 241 -25.11 38.37 -15.86
C VAL A 241 -23.77 37.99 -16.48
N CYS A 242 -23.73 36.93 -17.27
CA CYS A 242 -22.56 36.58 -18.08
C CYS A 242 -22.59 37.39 -19.38
N GLY A 243 -21.61 38.29 -19.56
CA GLY A 243 -21.37 38.94 -20.85
C GLY A 243 -20.80 37.96 -21.87
N GLU A 244 -20.92 38.32 -23.15
CA GLU A 244 -20.34 37.56 -24.25
C GLU A 244 -18.80 37.46 -24.11
N SER A 245 -18.23 36.33 -24.52
CA SER A 245 -16.78 36.11 -24.47
C SER A 245 -16.09 36.74 -25.68
N ASP A 246 -15.18 37.69 -25.45
CA ASP A 246 -14.44 38.43 -26.48
C ASP A 246 -13.39 37.60 -27.27
N GLY A 247 -13.52 36.26 -27.32
CA GLY A 247 -12.64 35.37 -28.05
C GLY A 247 -12.53 33.97 -27.44
N GLU A 248 -11.98 33.03 -28.23
CA GLU A 248 -11.80 31.63 -27.82
C GLU A 248 -10.88 31.51 -26.60
N GLY A 249 -11.42 30.99 -25.49
CA GLY A 249 -10.64 30.55 -24.32
C GLY A 249 -10.68 31.45 -23.08
N GLN A 250 -11.26 32.65 -23.13
CA GLN A 250 -11.50 33.45 -21.92
C GLN A 250 -12.87 33.15 -21.29
N PRO A 251 -12.96 32.98 -19.96
CA PRO A 251 -14.25 32.81 -19.28
C PRO A 251 -15.11 34.08 -19.47
N PRO A 252 -16.43 33.93 -19.68
CA PRO A 252 -17.31 35.07 -19.92
C PRO A 252 -17.26 36.05 -18.75
N LYS A 253 -17.14 37.35 -19.07
CA LYS A 253 -17.06 38.42 -18.07
C LYS A 253 -18.36 38.46 -17.27
N LYS A 254 -18.28 38.21 -15.97
CA LYS A 254 -19.42 38.29 -15.05
C LYS A 254 -19.62 39.73 -14.61
N ILE A 255 -20.81 40.27 -14.83
CA ILE A 255 -21.17 41.66 -14.51
C ILE A 255 -22.35 41.63 -13.52
N LEU A 256 -22.27 42.43 -12.46
CA LEU A 256 -23.39 42.64 -11.54
C LEU A 256 -24.31 43.74 -12.08
N VAL A 257 -25.60 43.41 -12.22
CA VAL A 257 -26.63 44.32 -12.73
C VAL A 257 -27.87 44.22 -11.86
N HIS A 258 -28.68 45.27 -11.71
CA HIS A 258 -29.95 45.14 -10.99
C HIS A 258 -30.90 44.16 -11.69
N ALA A 259 -31.64 43.38 -10.90
CA ALA A 259 -32.57 42.35 -11.37
C ALA A 259 -33.63 42.89 -12.34
N GLU A 260 -34.12 44.11 -12.10
CA GLU A 260 -35.07 44.81 -12.98
C GLU A 260 -34.43 45.16 -14.33
N ASN A 261 -33.20 45.69 -14.33
CA ASN A 261 -32.45 45.97 -15.55
C ASN A 261 -32.12 44.69 -16.31
N ALA A 262 -31.79 43.60 -15.63
CA ALA A 262 -31.53 42.30 -16.26
C ALA A 262 -32.78 41.78 -17.00
N ARG A 263 -33.96 41.84 -16.36
CA ARG A 263 -35.25 41.44 -16.98
C ARG A 263 -35.62 42.33 -18.16
N LEU A 264 -35.51 43.65 -18.02
CA LEU A 264 -35.74 44.60 -19.13
C LEU A 264 -34.81 44.36 -20.32
N LEU A 265 -33.61 43.80 -20.09
CA LEU A 265 -32.72 43.39 -21.16
C LEU A 265 -33.07 42.01 -21.73
N GLU A 266 -33.55 41.05 -20.94
CA GLU A 266 -34.05 39.76 -21.43
C GLU A 266 -35.28 39.91 -22.34
N GLU A 267 -36.13 40.92 -22.10
CA GLU A 267 -37.30 41.25 -22.93
C GLU A 267 -36.94 41.92 -24.27
N GLY A 268 -36.23 41.20 -25.16
CA GLY A 268 -36.15 41.59 -26.57
C GLY A 268 -35.13 40.85 -27.44
N ASP A 269 -35.52 40.55 -28.68
CA ASP A 269 -34.60 40.03 -29.70
C ASP A 269 -33.63 41.11 -30.20
N GLY A 270 -32.34 40.75 -30.22
CA GLY A 270 -31.24 41.52 -30.81
C GLY A 270 -30.03 41.71 -29.87
N SER A 271 -28.98 42.35 -30.39
CA SER A 271 -27.85 42.79 -29.55
C SER A 271 -28.32 43.80 -28.49
N LEU A 272 -27.48 44.05 -27.49
CA LEU A 272 -27.76 45.04 -26.44
C LEU A 272 -28.07 46.42 -27.05
N ASP A 273 -27.29 46.86 -28.03
CA ASP A 273 -27.49 48.14 -28.72
C ASP A 273 -28.82 48.21 -29.48
N VAL A 274 -29.26 47.11 -30.10
CA VAL A 274 -30.56 47.03 -30.78
C VAL A 274 -31.72 47.12 -29.79
N ARG A 275 -31.62 46.47 -28.62
CA ARG A 275 -32.61 46.57 -27.55
C ARG A 275 -32.68 48.00 -26.98
N LEU A 276 -31.54 48.61 -26.67
CA LEU A 276 -31.46 49.99 -26.18
C LEU A 276 -32.04 50.99 -27.21
N ALA A 277 -31.75 50.81 -28.50
CA ALA A 277 -32.31 51.65 -29.56
C ALA A 277 -33.84 51.54 -29.68
N LYS A 278 -34.41 50.33 -29.51
CA LYS A 278 -35.87 50.12 -29.46
C LYS A 278 -36.50 50.87 -28.28
N PHE A 279 -35.98 50.70 -27.06
CA PHE A 279 -36.49 51.41 -25.88
C PHE A 279 -36.42 52.94 -26.02
N VAL A 280 -35.34 53.48 -26.62
CA VAL A 280 -35.23 54.92 -26.87
C VAL A 280 -36.29 55.39 -27.89
N LYS A 281 -36.57 54.60 -28.94
CA LYS A 281 -37.60 54.91 -29.93
C LYS A 281 -39.01 54.87 -29.32
N GLU A 282 -39.35 53.83 -28.58
CA GLU A 282 -40.64 53.72 -27.88
C GLU A 282 -40.84 54.85 -26.86
N ARG A 283 -39.79 55.23 -26.12
CA ARG A 283 -39.85 56.38 -25.21
C ARG A 283 -40.17 57.68 -25.96
N VAL A 284 -39.59 57.91 -27.14
CA VAL A 284 -39.90 59.08 -27.97
C VAL A 284 -41.33 59.02 -28.49
N GLU A 285 -41.78 57.90 -29.04
CA GLU A 285 -43.16 57.72 -29.51
C GLU A 285 -44.19 57.94 -28.40
N LEU A 286 -43.94 57.43 -27.19
CA LEU A 286 -44.78 57.69 -26.01
C LEU A 286 -44.71 59.15 -25.53
N GLN A 287 -43.56 59.81 -25.62
CA GLN A 287 -43.45 61.26 -25.32
C GLN A 287 -44.25 62.10 -26.34
N ASP A 288 -44.25 61.71 -27.62
CA ASP A 288 -45.01 62.37 -28.68
C ASP A 288 -46.51 62.11 -28.53
N GLN A 289 -46.92 60.88 -28.18
CA GLN A 289 -48.31 60.55 -27.81
C GLN A 289 -48.77 61.35 -26.59
N ILE A 290 -47.98 61.41 -25.52
CA ILE A 290 -48.31 62.22 -24.32
C ILE A 290 -48.42 63.70 -24.68
N SER A 291 -47.59 64.21 -25.59
CA SER A 291 -47.64 65.60 -26.03
C SER A 291 -48.88 65.87 -26.89
N SER A 292 -49.24 64.93 -27.76
CA SER A 292 -50.45 64.99 -28.61
C SER A 292 -51.72 64.89 -27.75
N LEU A 293 -51.79 63.93 -26.82
CA LEU A 293 -52.90 63.78 -25.87
C LEU A 293 -53.02 64.97 -24.92
N LYS A 294 -51.93 65.65 -24.55
CA LYS A 294 -51.98 66.91 -23.80
C LYS A 294 -52.56 68.04 -24.64
N LEU A 295 -52.20 68.12 -25.93
CA LEU A 295 -52.76 69.09 -26.87
C LEU A 295 -54.26 68.83 -27.08
N GLU A 296 -54.66 67.59 -27.35
CA GLU A 296 -56.06 67.17 -27.47
C GLU A 296 -56.85 67.39 -26.18
N LEU A 297 -56.27 67.15 -25.00
CA LEU A 297 -56.91 67.43 -23.71
C LEU A 297 -57.11 68.92 -23.48
N GLU A 298 -56.17 69.77 -23.91
CA GLU A 298 -56.30 71.22 -23.83
C GLU A 298 -57.32 71.75 -24.87
N GLU A 299 -57.34 71.18 -26.08
CA GLU A 299 -58.40 71.40 -27.06
C GLU A 299 -59.77 70.98 -26.52
N GLU A 300 -59.91 69.81 -25.89
CA GLU A 300 -61.17 69.36 -25.29
C GLU A 300 -61.53 70.10 -24.01
N ARG A 301 -60.58 70.65 -23.25
CA ARG A 301 -60.87 71.63 -22.20
C ARG A 301 -61.40 72.94 -22.78
N SER A 302 -60.89 73.35 -23.94
CA SER A 302 -61.40 74.52 -24.68
C SER A 302 -62.78 74.27 -25.31
N ARG A 303 -63.07 73.04 -25.77
CA ARG A 303 -64.36 72.62 -26.35
C ARG A 303 -65.41 72.29 -25.29
N ARG A 304 -65.05 71.71 -24.14
CA ARG A 304 -65.94 71.50 -22.98
C ARG A 304 -66.37 72.80 -22.29
N ARG A 305 -65.70 73.94 -22.54
CA ARG A 305 -66.24 75.27 -22.23
C ARG A 305 -67.39 75.69 -23.16
N LYS A 306 -67.70 74.92 -24.21
CA LYS A 306 -68.73 75.19 -25.23
C LYS A 306 -69.67 74.03 -25.55
N SER A 307 -69.44 72.82 -25.05
CA SER A 307 -70.24 71.62 -25.35
C SER A 307 -70.57 70.84 -24.09
N THR A 308 -71.80 71.01 -23.58
CA THR A 308 -72.32 70.37 -22.36
C THR A 308 -73.58 69.54 -22.67
N THR A 309 -73.59 68.79 -23.78
CA THR A 309 -74.73 67.93 -24.15
C THR A 309 -74.29 66.70 -24.95
N ASN A 310 -74.57 65.50 -24.42
CA ASN A 310 -74.53 64.18 -25.09
C ASN A 310 -73.12 63.71 -25.57
N SER A 311 -72.79 62.42 -25.69
CA SER A 311 -73.60 61.19 -25.59
C SER A 311 -72.82 60.02 -24.96
N LEU A 312 -73.52 58.91 -24.69
CA LEU A 312 -73.01 57.62 -24.20
C LEU A 312 -72.49 56.70 -25.35
N LEU A 313 -71.78 55.65 -24.95
CA LEU A 313 -71.54 54.36 -25.65
C LEU A 313 -70.79 54.37 -27.01
N ASN A 314 -69.66 53.67 -27.10
CA ASN A 314 -69.59 52.27 -27.60
C ASN A 314 -68.18 51.66 -27.38
N GLY A 315 -68.05 50.33 -27.46
CA GLY A 315 -66.80 49.58 -27.24
C GLY A 315 -65.83 49.54 -28.44
N PRO A 316 -64.80 48.66 -28.40
CA PRO A 316 -65.10 47.29 -28.86
C PRO A 316 -64.62 46.16 -27.93
N LEU A 317 -65.28 45.01 -28.10
CA LEU A 317 -64.90 43.72 -27.53
C LEU A 317 -63.64 43.21 -28.26
N SER A 318 -62.58 42.83 -27.53
CA SER A 318 -61.48 42.05 -28.12
C SER A 318 -61.81 40.57 -28.00
N GLU A 319 -62.04 39.94 -29.15
CA GLU A 319 -62.37 38.53 -29.29
C GLU A 319 -61.14 37.65 -29.05
N TYR A 320 -60.93 37.26 -27.79
CA TYR A 320 -60.05 36.14 -27.43
C TYR A 320 -60.95 34.95 -27.12
N ASP A 321 -60.90 33.90 -27.94
CA ASP A 321 -61.76 32.73 -27.77
C ASP A 321 -61.37 31.99 -26.46
N PRO A 322 -62.28 31.89 -25.46
CA PRO A 322 -61.99 31.15 -24.24
C PRO A 322 -61.69 29.67 -24.49
N GLU A 323 -62.12 29.08 -25.62
CA GLU A 323 -61.73 27.70 -25.98
C GLU A 323 -60.23 27.55 -26.24
N ASP A 324 -59.56 28.54 -26.86
CA ASP A 324 -58.14 28.44 -27.17
C ASP A 324 -57.28 28.58 -25.90
N PHE A 325 -57.67 29.46 -24.97
CA PHE A 325 -57.04 29.52 -23.64
C PHE A 325 -57.23 28.19 -22.88
N GLN A 326 -58.43 27.60 -22.95
CA GLN A 326 -58.74 26.29 -22.36
C GLN A 326 -57.87 25.17 -22.97
N ARG A 327 -57.60 25.20 -24.29
CA ARG A 327 -56.74 24.23 -24.99
C ARG A 327 -55.27 24.38 -24.63
N GLU A 328 -54.73 25.59 -24.63
CA GLU A 328 -53.32 25.85 -24.28
C GLU A 328 -53.06 25.45 -22.81
N ALA A 329 -53.99 25.78 -21.89
CA ALA A 329 -53.93 25.34 -20.50
C ALA A 329 -54.01 23.79 -20.38
N SER A 330 -54.87 23.13 -21.15
CA SER A 330 -55.00 21.67 -21.15
C SER A 330 -53.74 20.96 -21.67
N LYS A 331 -53.08 21.55 -22.68
CA LYS A 331 -51.80 21.08 -23.24
C LYS A 331 -50.66 21.23 -22.22
N GLN A 332 -50.53 22.40 -21.59
CA GLN A 332 -49.55 22.61 -20.52
C GLN A 332 -49.77 21.64 -19.34
N LEU A 333 -51.02 21.41 -18.95
CA LEU A 333 -51.36 20.43 -17.90
C LEU A 333 -50.93 19.01 -18.27
N ALA A 334 -51.07 18.61 -19.55
CA ALA A 334 -50.60 17.31 -20.04
C ALA A 334 -49.06 17.20 -20.00
N ASP A 335 -48.34 18.24 -20.41
CA ASP A 335 -46.87 18.30 -20.35
C ASP A 335 -46.35 18.22 -18.91
N TYR A 336 -46.95 18.97 -17.98
CA TYR A 336 -46.59 18.89 -16.55
C TYR A 336 -46.89 17.51 -15.97
N LYS A 337 -48.02 16.89 -16.34
CA LYS A 337 -48.37 15.53 -15.90
C LYS A 337 -47.36 14.49 -16.41
N PHE A 338 -46.92 14.59 -17.66
CA PHE A 338 -45.90 13.70 -18.22
C PHE A 338 -44.54 13.90 -17.54
N ARG A 339 -44.12 15.15 -17.29
CA ARG A 339 -42.88 15.45 -16.55
C ARG A 339 -42.91 14.91 -15.11
N ALA A 340 -44.03 15.08 -14.41
CA ALA A 340 -44.22 14.53 -13.06
C ALA A 340 -44.13 13.00 -13.07
N GLN A 341 -44.82 12.34 -13.99
CA GLN A 341 -44.82 10.87 -14.10
C GLN A 341 -43.43 10.31 -14.46
N LYS A 342 -42.64 11.03 -15.25
CA LYS A 342 -41.23 10.68 -15.51
C LYS A 342 -40.36 10.86 -14.26
N ALA A 343 -40.52 11.96 -13.53
CA ALA A 343 -39.80 12.18 -12.28
C ALA A 343 -40.15 11.12 -11.21
N GLU A 344 -41.40 10.68 -11.12
CA GLU A 344 -41.81 9.55 -10.27
C GLU A 344 -41.10 8.24 -10.64
N GLN A 345 -40.95 7.95 -11.93
CA GLN A 345 -40.21 6.77 -12.42
C GLN A 345 -38.71 6.86 -12.09
N ASP A 346 -38.11 8.04 -12.26
CA ASP A 346 -36.69 8.27 -11.92
C ASP A 346 -36.47 8.12 -10.39
N VAL A 347 -37.39 8.65 -9.57
CA VAL A 347 -37.37 8.47 -8.10
C VAL A 347 -37.47 7.01 -7.70
N ALA A 348 -38.40 6.23 -8.28
CA ALA A 348 -38.53 4.81 -8.01
C ALA A 348 -37.25 4.02 -8.39
N THR A 349 -36.61 4.40 -9.51
CA THR A 349 -35.34 3.81 -9.95
C THR A 349 -34.21 4.13 -8.97
N LEU A 350 -34.10 5.39 -8.53
CA LEU A 350 -33.11 5.80 -7.54
C LEU A 350 -33.31 5.10 -6.20
N GLN A 351 -34.55 4.99 -5.70
CA GLN A 351 -34.87 4.23 -4.48
C GLN A 351 -34.42 2.77 -4.55
N ALA A 352 -34.63 2.09 -5.70
CA ALA A 352 -34.14 0.73 -5.90
C ALA A 352 -32.60 0.65 -5.87
N THR A 353 -31.89 1.65 -6.42
CA THR A 353 -30.42 1.70 -6.31
C THR A 353 -29.93 1.95 -4.88
N VAL A 354 -30.60 2.81 -4.12
CA VAL A 354 -30.29 3.09 -2.71
C VAL A 354 -30.44 1.84 -1.86
N ALA A 355 -31.58 1.14 -1.93
CA ALA A 355 -31.82 -0.09 -1.16
C ALA A 355 -30.76 -1.19 -1.42
N ARG A 356 -30.27 -1.27 -2.67
CA ARG A 356 -29.19 -2.20 -3.06
C ARG A 356 -27.82 -1.77 -2.48
N LEU A 357 -27.53 -0.47 -2.44
CA LEU A 357 -26.31 0.08 -1.85
C LEU A 357 -26.33 -0.06 -0.31
N GLU A 358 -27.45 0.21 0.35
CA GLU A 358 -27.65 -0.03 1.78
C GLU A 358 -27.39 -1.50 2.14
N SER A 359 -27.97 -2.42 1.36
CA SER A 359 -27.72 -3.86 1.49
C SER A 359 -26.24 -4.24 1.31
N GLN A 360 -25.49 -3.50 0.48
CA GLN A 360 -24.05 -3.71 0.27
C GLN A 360 -23.22 -3.14 1.43
N VAL A 361 -23.58 -1.97 1.96
CA VAL A 361 -22.97 -1.37 3.15
C VAL A 361 -23.13 -2.29 4.36
N ILE A 362 -24.32 -2.86 4.57
CA ILE A 362 -24.56 -3.84 5.66
C ILE A 362 -23.62 -5.04 5.53
N ARG A 363 -23.50 -5.65 4.33
CA ARG A 363 -22.60 -6.78 4.10
C ARG A 363 -21.13 -6.44 4.36
N TYR A 364 -20.65 -5.29 3.88
CA TYR A 364 -19.26 -4.88 4.12
C TYR A 364 -19.00 -4.55 5.59
N LYS A 365 -19.97 -3.96 6.29
CA LYS A 365 -19.87 -3.71 7.73
C LYS A 365 -19.71 -5.02 8.51
N THR A 366 -20.58 -6.00 8.28
CA THR A 366 -20.48 -7.31 8.94
C THR A 366 -19.20 -8.05 8.57
N ALA A 367 -18.73 -7.96 7.33
CA ALA A 367 -17.44 -8.54 6.92
C ALA A 367 -16.25 -7.88 7.65
N ALA A 368 -16.28 -6.56 7.84
CA ALA A 368 -15.27 -5.84 8.61
C ALA A 368 -15.31 -6.22 10.11
N GLU A 369 -16.50 -6.27 10.72
CA GLU A 369 -16.69 -6.69 12.12
C GLU A 369 -16.15 -8.13 12.37
N VAL A 370 -16.37 -9.07 11.44
CA VAL A 370 -15.81 -10.43 11.50
C VAL A 370 -14.28 -10.44 11.33
N SER A 371 -13.75 -9.61 10.42
CA SER A 371 -12.30 -9.49 10.21
C SER A 371 -11.59 -8.91 11.43
N GLU A 372 -12.18 -7.92 12.09
CA GLU A 372 -11.65 -7.31 13.32
C GLU A 372 -11.58 -8.34 14.46
N GLN A 373 -12.67 -9.08 14.70
CA GLN A 373 -12.71 -10.17 15.69
C GLN A 373 -11.65 -11.25 15.42
N SER A 374 -11.41 -11.59 14.15
CA SER A 374 -10.35 -12.53 13.75
C SER A 374 -8.95 -11.98 14.04
N GLU A 375 -8.71 -10.68 13.79
CA GLU A 375 -7.43 -10.03 14.09
C GLU A 375 -7.16 -9.97 15.60
N GLU A 376 -8.20 -9.68 16.41
CA GLU A 376 -8.10 -9.69 17.88
C GLU A 376 -7.77 -11.09 18.44
N ALA A 377 -8.40 -12.13 17.90
CA ALA A 377 -8.10 -13.53 18.27
C ALA A 377 -6.63 -13.89 17.96
N LEU A 378 -6.13 -13.55 16.78
CA LEU A 378 -4.74 -13.76 16.39
C LEU A 378 -3.75 -12.95 17.24
N LYS A 379 -4.11 -11.70 17.62
CA LYS A 379 -3.32 -10.90 18.58
C LYS A 379 -3.26 -11.56 19.96
N ALA A 380 -4.36 -12.15 20.43
CA ALA A 380 -4.41 -12.86 21.70
C ALA A 380 -3.58 -14.17 21.67
N GLU A 381 -3.68 -14.94 20.60
CA GLU A 381 -2.90 -16.16 20.38
C GLU A 381 -1.39 -15.85 20.29
N LYS A 382 -0.99 -14.85 19.50
CA LYS A 382 0.41 -14.39 19.43
C LYS A 382 0.97 -14.04 20.81
N ARG A 383 0.20 -13.34 21.65
CA ARG A 383 0.59 -13.02 23.03
C ARG A 383 0.66 -14.25 23.93
N LYS A 384 -0.08 -15.33 23.64
CA LYS A 384 -0.01 -16.62 24.34
C LYS A 384 1.25 -17.39 23.93
N LEU A 385 1.43 -17.63 22.64
CA LEU A 385 2.61 -18.31 22.09
C LEU A 385 3.92 -17.61 22.48
N GLN A 386 3.95 -16.27 22.52
CA GLN A 386 5.14 -15.53 22.97
C GLN A 386 5.46 -15.72 24.45
N ARG A 387 4.46 -15.99 25.31
CA ARG A 387 4.69 -16.35 26.72
C ARG A 387 5.19 -17.79 26.85
N GLU A 388 4.57 -18.71 26.12
CA GLU A 388 4.95 -20.13 26.09
C GLU A 388 6.38 -20.32 25.56
N ALA A 389 6.77 -19.58 24.52
CA ALA A 389 8.14 -19.58 23.99
C ALA A 389 9.17 -19.07 25.02
N ARG A 390 8.84 -18.04 25.80
CA ARG A 390 9.72 -17.56 26.89
C ARG A 390 9.82 -18.57 28.03
N GLU A 391 8.73 -19.22 28.40
CA GLU A 391 8.76 -20.27 29.43
C GLU A 391 9.57 -21.49 28.97
N ALA A 392 9.43 -21.88 27.70
CA ALA A 392 10.21 -22.96 27.09
C ALA A 392 11.71 -22.62 27.03
N GLN A 393 12.07 -21.37 26.69
CA GLN A 393 13.46 -20.91 26.70
C GLN A 393 14.04 -20.96 28.12
N ASN A 394 13.35 -20.38 29.12
CA ASN A 394 13.81 -20.41 30.50
C ASN A 394 14.04 -21.87 30.98
N ARG A 395 13.13 -22.79 30.62
CA ARG A 395 13.27 -24.22 30.95
C ARG A 395 14.42 -24.89 30.20
N ALA A 396 14.75 -24.47 28.99
CA ALA A 396 15.94 -24.91 28.28
C ALA A 396 17.21 -24.44 28.99
N ASP A 397 17.30 -23.17 29.37
CA ASP A 397 18.44 -22.58 30.09
C ASP A 397 18.67 -23.26 31.46
N GLU A 398 17.59 -23.58 32.20
CA GLU A 398 17.62 -24.38 33.44
C GLU A 398 18.17 -25.80 33.21
N LEU A 399 17.79 -26.45 32.12
CA LEU A 399 18.26 -27.78 31.77
C LEU A 399 19.72 -27.77 31.27
N GLU A 400 20.12 -26.76 30.49
CA GLU A 400 21.51 -26.58 30.05
C GLU A 400 22.43 -26.36 31.26
N THR A 401 22.09 -25.44 32.16
CA THR A 401 22.89 -25.19 33.37
C THR A 401 23.02 -26.47 34.21
N SER A 402 21.92 -27.18 34.47
CA SER A 402 21.92 -28.49 35.14
C SER A 402 22.83 -29.51 34.44
N ASN A 403 22.75 -29.61 33.11
CA ASN A 403 23.58 -30.52 32.31
C ASN A 403 25.07 -30.15 32.43
N THR A 404 25.45 -28.86 32.37
CA THR A 404 26.86 -28.46 32.59
C THR A 404 27.38 -28.84 33.98
N HIS A 405 26.52 -28.83 35.02
CA HIS A 405 26.90 -29.30 36.36
C HIS A 405 27.10 -30.81 36.41
N LEU A 406 26.27 -31.59 35.71
CA LEU A 406 26.40 -33.04 35.59
C LEU A 406 27.65 -33.44 34.81
N LEU A 407 27.94 -32.78 33.68
CA LEU A 407 29.17 -32.99 32.91
C LEU A 407 30.43 -32.72 33.76
N LYS A 408 30.47 -31.59 34.48
CA LYS A 408 31.57 -31.26 35.42
C LYS A 408 31.73 -32.29 36.54
N ARG A 409 30.65 -32.95 36.99
CA ARG A 409 30.71 -34.06 37.95
C ARG A 409 31.24 -35.35 37.30
N LEU A 410 30.75 -35.67 36.10
CA LEU A 410 31.17 -36.83 35.32
C LEU A 410 32.68 -36.79 35.04
N ASP A 411 33.22 -35.65 34.62
CA ASP A 411 34.64 -35.52 34.32
C ASP A 411 35.54 -35.63 35.57
N LYS A 412 35.08 -35.14 36.73
CA LYS A 412 35.75 -35.40 38.02
C LYS A 412 35.80 -36.89 38.34
N LEU A 413 34.72 -37.63 38.09
CA LEU A 413 34.67 -39.09 38.29
C LEU A 413 35.56 -39.85 37.29
N LYS A 414 35.59 -39.44 36.01
CA LYS A 414 36.52 -39.99 35.01
C LYS A 414 37.98 -39.78 35.41
N ASN A 415 38.33 -38.58 35.87
CA ASN A 415 39.68 -38.26 36.32
C ASN A 415 40.07 -39.07 37.56
N ALA A 416 39.18 -39.21 38.55
CA ALA A 416 39.40 -40.06 39.72
C ALA A 416 39.60 -41.53 39.34
N LYS A 417 38.76 -42.09 38.44
CA LYS A 417 38.92 -43.44 37.90
C LYS A 417 40.27 -43.60 37.18
N SER A 418 40.68 -42.61 36.39
CA SER A 418 41.95 -42.63 35.65
C SER A 418 43.18 -42.49 36.55
N ALA A 419 43.04 -41.87 37.73
CA ALA A 419 44.09 -41.84 38.75
C ALA A 419 44.24 -43.22 39.41
N LEU A 420 43.14 -43.82 39.87
CA LEU A 420 43.14 -45.17 40.47
C LEU A 420 43.69 -46.23 39.51
N LEU A 421 43.39 -46.13 38.20
CA LEU A 421 43.93 -47.01 37.17
C LEU A 421 45.43 -46.80 36.85
N LYS A 422 46.09 -45.79 37.42
CA LYS A 422 47.54 -45.59 37.36
C LYS A 422 48.27 -46.06 38.62
N GLU A 423 47.52 -46.35 39.70
CA GLU A 423 48.04 -46.87 40.97
C GLU A 423 47.93 -48.41 41.04
N LEU A 424 47.28 -49.02 40.04
CA LEU A 424 47.19 -50.46 39.75
C LEU A 424 48.20 -50.85 38.66
#